data_AF-A0A522VCT5-F1
#
_entry.id   AF-A0A522VCT5-F1
#
_cell.length_a   1.000
_cell.length_b   1.000
_cell.length_c   1.000
_cell.angle_alpha   90.00
_cell.angle_beta   90.00
_cell.angle_gamma   90.00
#
_symmetry.space_group_name_H-M   'P 1'
#
loop_
_entity.id
_entity.type
_entity.pdbx_description
1 polymer ?
#
loop_
_entity_poly.entity_id
_entity_poly.type
_entity_poly.pdbx_seq_one_letter_code
_entity_poly.pdbx_strand_id
1 'polypeptide(L)' 'MSVVYLEKITTAWNDASKFVHVLHNERDYEQAVNLLDNLIDVVGENEKHPLASLMELIGVLIEQYEDSHIQEITYK' A
#
# COMPACT_ATOMS: atom_id res chain seq x y z
N MET A 1 2.98 -2.74 24.26
CA MET A 1 4.01 -2.27 23.29
C MET A 1 4.90 -1.27 24.03
N SER A 2 6.23 -1.39 23.96
CA SER A 2 7.15 -0.52 24.71
C SER A 2 7.54 0.73 23.90
N VAL A 3 7.97 1.81 24.57
CA VAL A 3 8.45 3.05 23.93
C VAL A 3 9.59 2.78 22.95
N VAL A 4 10.50 1.87 23.30
CA VAL A 4 11.62 1.43 22.43
C VAL A 4 11.13 0.82 21.12
N TYR A 5 9.97 0.17 21.11
CA TYR A 5 9.40 -0.39 19.89
C TYR A 5 8.76 0.69 19.02
N LEU A 6 8.15 1.70 19.62
CA LEU A 6 7.61 2.85 18.90
C LEU A 6 8.70 3.64 18.19
N GLU A 7 9.86 3.87 18.84
CA GLU A 7 10.99 4.56 18.19
C GLU A 7 11.48 3.82 16.94
N LYS A 8 11.61 2.49 17.02
CA LYS A 8 11.98 1.65 15.88
C LYS A 8 10.97 1.74 14.74
N ILE A 9 9.68 1.71 15.07
CA ILE A 9 8.61 1.91 14.09
C ILE A 9 8.72 3.30 13.48
N THR A 10 8.86 4.35 14.28
CA THR A 10 8.93 5.73 13.78
C THR A 10 10.07 5.91 12.77
N THR A 11 11.24 5.32 13.03
CA THR A 11 12.36 5.37 12.07
C THR A 11 12.00 4.70 10.75
N ALA A 12 11.46 3.47 10.77
CA ALA A 12 11.08 2.77 9.54
C ALA A 12 9.88 3.43 8.84
N TRP A 13 8.93 3.96 9.62
CA TRP A 13 7.70 4.57 9.14
C TRP A 13 7.96 5.88 8.40
N ASN A 14 8.94 6.69 8.81
CA ASN A 14 9.24 7.95 8.12
C ASN A 14 9.57 7.77 6.62
N ASP A 15 10.17 6.64 6.24
CA ASP A 15 10.43 6.33 4.84
C ASP A 15 9.25 5.61 4.20
N ALA A 16 8.62 4.66 4.91
CA ALA A 16 7.46 3.94 4.41
C ALA A 16 6.26 4.86 4.14
N SER A 17 6.01 5.86 4.99
CA SER A 17 4.86 6.76 4.91
C SER A 17 4.86 7.69 3.70
N LYS A 18 5.94 7.68 2.91
CA LYS A 18 6.00 8.37 1.61
C LYS A 18 5.24 7.62 0.51
N PHE A 19 4.97 6.34 0.75
CA PHE A 19 4.32 5.43 -0.20
C PHE A 19 3.13 4.68 0.43
N VAL A 20 3.13 4.52 1.75
CA VAL A 20 2.10 3.81 2.52
C VAL A 20 1.29 4.84 3.31
N HIS A 21 0.32 5.44 2.64
CA HIS A 21 -0.60 6.43 3.20
C HIS A 21 -1.93 6.37 2.46
N VAL A 22 -2.95 7.05 3.02
CA VAL A 22 -4.23 7.20 2.33
C VAL A 22 -4.03 7.99 1.04
N LEU A 23 -4.54 7.46 -0.07
CA LEU A 23 -4.36 8.06 -1.39
C LEU A 23 -5.33 9.22 -1.55
N HIS A 24 -4.83 10.41 -1.85
CA HIS A 24 -5.64 11.62 -1.95
C HIS A 24 -5.70 12.20 -3.36
N ASN A 25 -4.85 11.74 -4.28
CA ASN A 25 -4.76 12.23 -5.64
C ASN A 25 -4.15 11.16 -6.56
N GLU A 26 -4.19 11.43 -7.87
CA GLU A 26 -3.71 10.52 -8.91
C GLU A 26 -2.22 10.18 -8.77
N ARG A 27 -1.40 11.11 -8.29
CA ARG A 27 0.02 10.85 -8.05
C ARG A 27 0.23 9.84 -6.92
N ASP A 28 -0.51 9.96 -5.81
CA ASP A 28 -0.47 8.97 -4.73
C ASP A 28 -0.87 7.59 -5.26
N TYR A 29 -1.93 7.55 -6.07
CA TYR A 29 -2.42 6.33 -6.72
C TYR A 29 -1.38 5.69 -7.63
N GLU A 30 -0.76 6.43 -8.55
CA GLU A 30 0.30 5.91 -9.41
C GLU A 30 1.49 5.37 -8.59
N GLN A 31 1.86 6.05 -7.51
CA GLN A 31 2.93 5.58 -6.63
C GLN A 31 2.55 4.29 -5.91
N ALA A 32 1.30 4.15 -5.47
CA ALA A 32 0.79 2.95 -4.83
C ALA A 32 0.73 1.76 -5.81
N VAL A 33 0.26 1.98 -7.04
CA VAL A 33 0.26 0.95 -8.10
C VAL A 33 1.67 0.46 -8.39
N ASN A 34 2.62 1.38 -8.60
CA ASN A 34 4.03 1.02 -8.80
C ASN A 34 4.61 0.25 -7.61
N LEU A 35 4.23 0.62 -6.38
CA LEU A 35 4.66 -0.13 -5.19
C LEU A 35 4.06 -1.54 -5.18
N LEU A 36 2.78 -1.69 -5.53
CA LEU A 36 2.11 -2.99 -5.60
C LEU A 36 2.80 -3.91 -6.61
N ASP A 37 3.15 -3.41 -7.80
CA ASP A 37 3.88 -4.18 -8.81
C ASP A 37 5.22 -4.71 -8.26
N ASN A 38 6.00 -3.84 -7.60
CA ASN A 38 7.25 -4.25 -6.97
C ASN A 38 7.03 -5.28 -5.84
N LEU A 39 5.94 -5.16 -5.09
CA LEU A 39 5.59 -6.11 -4.04
C LEU A 39 5.19 -7.47 -4.62
N ILE A 40 4.47 -7.51 -5.74
CA ILE A 40 4.13 -8.74 -6.45
C ILE A 40 5.41 -9.45 -6.92
N ASP A 41 6.38 -8.72 -7.47
CA ASP A 41 7.66 -9.28 -7.90
C ASP A 41 8.49 -9.85 -6.73
N VAL A 42 8.44 -9.22 -5.56
CA VAL A 42 9.21 -9.62 -4.37
C VAL A 42 8.53 -10.74 -3.57
N VAL A 43 7.22 -10.63 -3.34
CA VAL A 43 6.42 -11.59 -2.57
C VAL A 43 6.17 -12.85 -3.41
N GLY A 44 5.85 -12.67 -4.69
CA GLY A 44 5.47 -13.75 -5.58
C GLY A 44 4.34 -14.61 -5.00
N GLU A 45 4.52 -15.93 -5.07
CA GLU A 45 3.57 -16.91 -4.53
C GLU A 45 3.77 -17.20 -3.02
N ASN A 46 4.69 -16.50 -2.35
CA ASN A 46 4.98 -16.75 -0.93
C ASN A 46 4.03 -15.98 -0.01
N GLU A 47 2.88 -16.57 0.28
CA GLU A 47 1.89 -16.02 1.21
C GLU A 47 2.43 -15.76 2.64
N LYS A 48 3.53 -16.41 3.03
CA LYS A 48 4.19 -16.21 4.34
C LYS A 48 5.28 -15.14 4.31
N HIS A 49 5.45 -14.45 3.19
CA HIS A 49 6.47 -13.42 3.06
C HIS A 49 6.21 -12.28 4.06
N PRO A 50 7.24 -11.71 4.71
CA PRO A 50 7.07 -10.61 5.66
C PRO A 50 6.36 -9.36 5.10
N LEU A 51 6.38 -9.19 3.78
CA LEU A 51 5.71 -8.09 3.08
C LEU A 51 4.34 -8.46 2.50
N ALA A 52 3.87 -9.70 2.66
CA ALA A 52 2.57 -10.12 2.13
C ALA A 52 1.41 -9.27 2.69
N SER A 53 1.44 -8.97 4.00
CA SER A 53 0.44 -8.09 4.62
C SER A 53 0.54 -6.63 4.16
N LEU A 54 1.72 -6.19 3.71
CA LEU A 54 1.87 -4.86 3.11
C LEU A 54 1.29 -4.86 1.69
N MET A 55 1.53 -5.91 0.90
CA MET A 55 0.94 -6.08 -0.44
C MET A 55 -0.59 -6.03 -0.38
N GLU A 56 -1.19 -6.77 0.57
CA GLU A 56 -2.63 -6.73 0.83
C GLU A 56 -3.11 -5.31 1.18
N LEU A 57 -2.43 -4.64 2.13
CA LEU A 57 -2.79 -3.28 2.54
C LEU A 57 -2.75 -2.28 1.38
N ILE A 58 -1.72 -2.34 0.52
CA ILE A 58 -1.63 -1.47 -0.65
C ILE A 58 -2.76 -1.73 -1.63
N GLY A 59 -3.12 -3.00 -1.87
CA GLY A 59 -4.27 -3.35 -2.71
C GLY A 59 -5.58 -2.73 -2.21
N VAL A 60 -5.83 -2.80 -0.91
CA VAL A 60 -7.02 -2.17 -0.28
C VAL A 60 -7.02 -0.64 -0.44
N LEU A 61 -5.86 0.01 -0.31
CA LEU A 61 -5.76 1.47 -0.47
C LEU A 61 -6.04 1.91 -1.91
N ILE A 62 -5.57 1.14 -2.89
CA ILE A 62 -5.84 1.34 -4.31
C ILE A 62 -7.33 1.19 -4.58
N GLU A 63 -7.94 0.08 -4.16
CA GLU A 63 -9.39 -0.18 -4.33
C GLU A 63 -10.24 0.96 -3.76
N GLN A 64 -9.94 1.43 -2.54
CA GLN A 64 -10.65 2.56 -1.93
C GLN A 64 -10.54 3.87 -2.73
N TYR A 65 -9.37 4.12 -3.33
CA TYR A 65 -9.19 5.29 -4.18
C TYR A 65 -9.99 5.16 -5.48
N GLU A 66 -9.95 3.98 -6.11
CA GLU A 66 -10.71 3.69 -7.33
C GLU A 66 -12.21 3.83 -7.09
N ASP A 67 -12.75 3.24 -6.03
CA ASP A 67 -14.17 3.34 -5.66
C ASP A 67 -14.66 4.80 -5.53
N SER A 68 -13.78 5.69 -5.07
CA SER A 68 -14.12 7.09 -4.81
C SER A 68 -13.86 8.03 -5.99
N HIS A 69 -12.98 7.66 -6.93
CA HIS A 69 -12.51 8.54 -8.01
C HIS A 69 -12.78 8.03 -9.43
N ILE A 70 -12.88 6.71 -9.59
CA ILE A 70 -13.12 6.06 -10.87
C ILE A 70 -14.53 5.50 -10.83
N GLN A 71 -15.43 6.09 -11.62
CA GLN A 71 -16.73 5.47 -11.83
C GLN A 71 -16.48 4.14 -12.53
N GLU A 72 -16.81 3.04 -11.85
CA GLU A 72 -16.80 1.71 -12.44
C GLU A 72 -17.61 1.78 -13.74
N ILE A 73 -16.98 1.47 -14.87
CA ILE A 73 -17.67 1.49 -16.17
C ILE A 73 -18.62 0.29 -16.16
N THR A 74 -19.81 0.46 -15.59
CA THR A 74 -20.87 -0.53 -15.65
C THR A 74 -21.35 -0.62 -17.09
N TYR A 75 -20.82 -1.58 -17.85
CA TYR A 75 -21.44 -1.99 -19.11
C TYR A 75 -22.78 -2.67 -18.75
N LYS A 76 -23.88 -1.93 -18.92
CA LYS A 76 -25.25 -2.45 -18.88
C LYS A 76 -25.63 -3.10 -20.21
#